data_AF-A0A1Q2CVK4-F1
#
_entry.id   AF-A0A1Q2CVK4-F1
#
_cell.length_a   1.000
_cell.length_b   1.000
_cell.length_c   1.000
_cell.angle_alpha   90.00
_cell.angle_beta   90.00
_cell.angle_gamma   90.00
#
_symmetry.space_group_name_H-M   'P 1'
#
loop_
_entity.id
_entity.type
_entity.pdbx_description
1 polymer ?
#
loop_
_entity_poly.entity_id
_entity_poly.type
_entity_poly.pdbx_seq_one_letter_code
_entity_poly.pdbx_strand_id
1 'polypeptide(L)'
;MRLRPGRPHQGVAADLEEAVPRRRDPRMVGVPVTGLTDLQRERYVRNLDVVGMGEEGQLRLLASSVIVIGAGGLGSAVLPYLAAAGVGRIAVVDGDAVELKNMQRQVLHTDLGRNKAESGAERLRALNPDVTVEEFAEYLTPERARELFVDYDLVLDCTDTFGAKFMLSDAAEAVGARLIWASAVGMQGQCSVFGVPDANGDRLYLRDLIPEEPADGLYPKATDIGVLGAMVAQVGALEATEAIKLLAGFGEPLVGRVALLDAAAARWSYLPLRKAR
;
A
#
# COMPACT_ATOMS: atom_id res chain seq x y z
N MET A 1 -31.20 -24.68 28.50
CA MET A 1 -30.02 -23.85 28.83
C MET A 1 -29.82 -22.87 27.68
N ARG A 2 -30.30 -21.62 27.83
CA ARG A 2 -30.29 -20.60 26.77
C ARG A 2 -28.92 -19.91 26.76
N LEU A 3 -28.18 -20.00 25.65
CA LEU A 3 -26.95 -19.25 25.43
C LEU A 3 -27.29 -17.79 25.07
N ARG A 4 -26.74 -16.85 25.84
CA ARG A 4 -26.82 -15.41 25.54
C ARG A 4 -25.85 -15.08 24.40
N PRO A 5 -26.22 -14.26 23.41
CA PRO A 5 -25.25 -13.71 22.47
C PRO A 5 -24.41 -12.64 23.19
N GLY A 6 -23.09 -12.76 23.08
CA GLY A 6 -22.12 -11.79 23.58
C GLY A 6 -22.28 -10.44 22.87
N ARG A 7 -22.08 -9.35 23.62
CA ARG A 7 -22.10 -7.98 23.10
C ARG A 7 -20.97 -7.79 22.08
N PRO A 8 -21.19 -7.05 20.97
CA PRO A 8 -20.08 -6.61 20.13
C PRO A 8 -19.22 -5.63 20.92
N HIS A 9 -17.90 -5.81 20.84
CA HIS A 9 -16.91 -4.89 21.37
C HIS A 9 -17.04 -3.54 20.65
N GLN A 10 -17.67 -2.58 21.32
CA GLN A 10 -17.55 -1.16 20.99
C GLN A 10 -16.23 -0.67 21.57
N GLY A 11 -15.29 -0.27 20.72
CA GLY A 11 -14.10 0.46 21.16
C GLY A 11 -12.88 0.30 20.27
N VAL A 12 -12.92 0.78 19.02
CA VAL A 12 -11.72 1.16 18.23
C VAL A 12 -12.03 2.28 17.21
N ALA A 13 -13.01 3.16 17.46
CA ALA A 13 -13.44 4.16 16.47
C ALA A 13 -13.16 5.62 16.85
N ALA A 14 -12.43 5.89 17.95
CA ALA A 14 -12.37 7.24 18.51
C ALA A 14 -11.03 7.98 18.39
N ASP A 15 -9.91 7.36 17.98
CA ASP A 15 -8.58 7.99 18.14
C ASP A 15 -7.76 8.13 16.83
N LEU A 16 -8.42 8.19 15.66
CA LEU A 16 -7.72 8.43 14.37
C LEU A 16 -7.67 9.91 13.95
N GLU A 17 -8.26 10.84 14.70
CA GLU A 17 -8.37 12.26 14.30
C GLU A 17 -7.17 13.15 14.69
N GLU A 18 -6.25 12.73 15.57
CA GLU A 18 -5.21 13.65 16.13
C GLU A 18 -3.76 13.41 15.66
N ALA A 19 -3.54 13.10 14.37
CA ALA A 19 -2.18 12.88 13.86
C ALA A 19 -1.77 13.74 12.65
N VAL A 20 -1.93 15.08 12.66
CA VAL A 20 -1.21 15.97 11.70
C VAL A 20 -0.93 17.35 12.35
N PRO A 21 0.35 17.78 12.43
CA PRO A 21 0.82 18.72 11.41
C PRO A 21 2.24 18.40 10.92
N ARG A 22 2.41 18.23 9.60
CA ARG A 22 3.70 18.39 8.93
C ARG A 22 3.58 19.54 7.92
N ARG A 23 4.55 20.45 7.93
CA ARG A 23 4.57 21.64 7.08
C ARG A 23 4.60 21.24 5.61
N ARG A 24 3.45 21.34 4.92
CA ARG A 24 3.38 21.36 3.45
C ARG A 24 4.00 22.66 2.95
N ASP A 25 4.77 22.62 1.85
CA ASP A 25 5.05 23.82 1.07
C ASP A 25 3.70 24.37 0.55
N PRO A 26 3.32 25.63 0.87
CA PRO A 26 2.05 26.20 0.46
C PRO A 26 1.83 26.23 -1.06
N ARG A 27 2.87 26.02 -1.86
CA ARG A 27 2.81 26.02 -3.34
C ARG A 27 2.39 24.67 -3.95
N MET A 28 2.34 23.60 -3.16
CA MET A 28 1.97 22.24 -3.60
C MET A 28 0.58 21.81 -3.11
N VAL A 29 -0.15 22.70 -2.43
CA VAL A 29 -1.53 22.44 -2.03
C VAL A 29 -2.40 22.55 -3.27
N GLY A 30 -2.73 21.40 -3.87
CA GLY A 30 -3.85 21.31 -4.82
C GLY A 30 -5.08 21.99 -4.20
N VAL A 31 -5.88 22.66 -5.04
CA VAL A 31 -7.08 23.39 -4.64
C VAL A 31 -7.88 22.53 -3.65
N PRO A 32 -8.29 23.05 -2.48
CA PRO A 32 -9.08 22.28 -1.53
C PRO A 32 -10.29 21.68 -2.26
N VAL A 33 -10.39 20.35 -2.30
CA VAL A 33 -11.55 19.68 -2.89
C VAL A 33 -12.70 19.85 -1.90
N THR A 34 -13.49 20.91 -2.10
CA THR A 34 -14.59 21.27 -1.18
C THR A 34 -15.87 20.45 -1.41
N GLY A 35 -15.87 19.54 -2.37
CA GLY A 35 -16.99 18.68 -2.72
C GLY A 35 -16.71 17.87 -3.98
N LEU A 36 -17.47 16.80 -4.20
CA LEU A 36 -17.38 15.98 -5.41
C LEU A 36 -18.13 16.65 -6.56
N THR A 37 -17.52 16.68 -7.74
CA THR A 37 -18.24 16.99 -8.99
C THR A 37 -19.27 15.90 -9.30
N ASP A 38 -20.25 16.19 -10.17
CA ASP A 38 -21.24 15.19 -10.56
C ASP A 38 -20.61 13.95 -11.20
N LEU A 39 -19.60 14.14 -12.06
CA LEU A 39 -18.84 13.05 -12.67
C LEU A 39 -18.07 12.22 -11.63
N GLN A 40 -17.46 12.86 -10.64
CA GLN A 40 -16.79 12.14 -9.54
C GLN A 40 -17.79 11.40 -8.67
N ARG A 41 -18.97 11.99 -8.39
CA ARG A 41 -20.03 11.32 -7.63
C ARG A 41 -20.54 10.09 -8.38
N GLU A 42 -20.70 10.17 -9.70
CA GLU A 42 -21.05 9.03 -10.55
C GLU A 42 -19.95 7.95 -10.54
N ARG A 43 -18.70 8.34 -10.77
CA ARG A 43 -17.54 7.43 -10.80
C ARG A 43 -17.37 6.69 -9.48
N TYR A 44 -17.48 7.39 -8.35
CA TYR A 44 -17.18 6.85 -7.03
C TYR A 44 -18.41 6.39 -6.25
N VAL A 45 -19.61 6.36 -6.85
CA VAL A 45 -20.86 6.05 -6.14
C VAL A 45 -20.76 4.76 -5.31
N ARG A 46 -20.06 3.73 -5.83
CA ARG A 46 -19.87 2.45 -5.13
C ARG A 46 -18.90 2.52 -3.96
N ASN A 47 -17.97 3.46 -3.95
CA ASN A 47 -17.14 3.75 -2.78
C ASN A 47 -17.95 4.51 -1.73
N LEU A 48 -18.75 5.50 -2.17
CA LEU A 48 -19.60 6.30 -1.28
C LEU A 48 -20.59 5.43 -0.50
N ASP A 49 -21.13 4.39 -1.15
CA ASP A 49 -22.05 3.42 -0.55
C ASP A 49 -21.40 2.53 0.54
N VAL A 50 -20.06 2.46 0.61
CA VAL A 50 -19.37 1.64 1.62
C VAL A 50 -19.54 2.25 3.01
N VAL A 51 -20.06 1.45 3.94
CA VAL A 51 -20.25 1.85 5.34
C VAL A 51 -18.94 2.33 5.95
N GLY A 52 -18.93 3.57 6.44
CA GLY A 52 -17.77 4.23 7.04
C GLY A 52 -16.92 5.06 6.07
N MET A 53 -17.08 4.89 4.75
CA MET A 53 -16.33 5.66 3.76
C MET A 53 -17.02 6.99 3.47
N GLY A 54 -18.22 6.95 2.86
CA GLY A 54 -19.01 8.14 2.56
C GLY A 54 -18.28 9.19 1.70
N GLU A 55 -18.89 10.38 1.60
CA GLU A 55 -18.32 11.49 0.82
C GLU A 55 -17.04 12.05 1.46
N GLU A 56 -16.97 12.11 2.80
CA GLU A 56 -15.78 12.59 3.51
C GLU A 56 -14.55 11.71 3.24
N GLY A 57 -14.70 10.38 3.33
CA GLY A 57 -13.60 9.45 3.04
C GLY A 57 -13.15 9.54 1.58
N GLN A 58 -14.08 9.72 0.64
CA GLN A 58 -13.75 9.90 -0.78
C GLN A 58 -13.02 11.23 -1.04
N LEU A 59 -13.42 12.32 -0.38
CA LEU A 59 -12.71 13.60 -0.44
C LEU A 59 -11.30 13.48 0.15
N ARG A 60 -11.13 12.73 1.25
CA ARG A 60 -9.80 12.42 1.80
C ARG A 60 -8.94 11.67 0.80
N LEU A 61 -9.47 10.67 0.08
CA LEU A 61 -8.70 9.97 -0.97
C LEU A 61 -8.26 10.92 -2.09
N LEU A 62 -9.16 11.75 -2.60
CA LEU A 62 -8.84 12.72 -3.66
C LEU A 62 -7.81 13.76 -3.23
N ALA A 63 -7.71 14.05 -1.93
CA ALA A 63 -6.72 14.95 -1.35
C ALA A 63 -5.41 14.25 -0.91
N SER A 64 -5.35 12.92 -1.03
CA SER A 64 -4.22 12.10 -0.57
C SER A 64 -3.22 11.81 -1.68
N SER A 65 -2.01 11.45 -1.25
CA SER A 65 -0.90 11.09 -2.13
C SER A 65 -0.22 9.80 -1.68
N VAL A 66 0.15 8.96 -2.64
CA VAL A 66 0.88 7.71 -2.41
C VAL A 66 2.07 7.58 -3.33
N ILE A 67 3.11 6.89 -2.85
CA ILE A 67 4.23 6.43 -3.66
C ILE A 67 4.34 4.91 -3.57
N VAL A 68 4.27 4.25 -4.72
CA VAL A 68 4.29 2.79 -4.85
C VAL A 68 5.62 2.35 -5.44
N ILE A 69 6.38 1.57 -4.66
CA ILE A 69 7.71 1.11 -5.03
C ILE A 69 7.62 -0.31 -5.57
N GLY A 70 7.88 -0.46 -6.87
CA GLY A 70 7.68 -1.68 -7.62
C GLY A 70 6.33 -1.68 -8.35
N ALA A 71 6.38 -1.72 -9.67
CA ALA A 71 5.25 -1.96 -10.57
C ALA A 71 5.15 -3.45 -10.99
N GLY A 72 5.80 -4.34 -10.23
CA GLY A 72 5.81 -5.79 -10.47
C GLY A 72 4.48 -6.49 -10.16
N GLY A 73 4.53 -7.70 -9.62
CA GLY A 73 3.31 -8.50 -9.40
C GLY A 73 2.35 -7.88 -8.37
N LEU A 74 2.88 -7.43 -7.23
CA LEU A 74 2.10 -6.71 -6.21
C LEU A 74 1.63 -5.35 -6.75
N GLY A 75 2.57 -4.56 -7.30
CA GLY A 75 2.26 -3.24 -7.88
C GLY A 75 1.19 -3.29 -8.97
N SER A 76 1.21 -4.34 -9.81
CA SER A 76 0.20 -4.56 -10.85
C SER A 76 -1.20 -4.82 -10.29
N ALA A 77 -1.30 -5.37 -9.08
CA ALA A 77 -2.56 -5.54 -8.38
C ALA A 77 -2.94 -4.27 -7.59
N VAL A 78 -1.99 -3.56 -7.01
CA VAL A 78 -2.22 -2.37 -6.17
C VAL A 78 -2.63 -1.15 -6.99
N LEU A 79 -1.81 -0.78 -7.98
CA LEU A 79 -1.90 0.49 -8.68
C LEU A 79 -3.27 0.76 -9.34
N PRO A 80 -3.88 -0.20 -10.07
CA PRO A 80 -5.20 0.03 -10.65
C PRO A 80 -6.28 0.33 -9.62
N TYR A 81 -6.25 -0.34 -8.45
CA TYR A 81 -7.27 -0.13 -7.42
C TYR A 81 -7.10 1.21 -6.70
N LEU A 82 -5.87 1.69 -6.49
CA LEU A 82 -5.65 3.03 -5.94
C LEU A 82 -6.13 4.13 -6.91
N ALA A 83 -5.81 3.99 -8.20
CA ALA A 83 -6.27 4.93 -9.21
C ALA A 83 -7.79 4.88 -9.38
N ALA A 84 -8.39 3.70 -9.45
CA ALA A 84 -9.84 3.54 -9.55
C ALA A 84 -10.58 4.06 -8.31
N ALA A 85 -9.99 3.93 -7.12
CA ALA A 85 -10.55 4.47 -5.88
C ALA A 85 -10.46 6.00 -5.79
N GLY A 86 -9.69 6.65 -6.67
CA GLY A 86 -9.54 8.10 -6.69
C GLY A 86 -8.55 8.62 -5.65
N VAL A 87 -7.45 7.89 -5.39
CA VAL A 87 -6.30 8.47 -4.69
C VAL A 87 -5.74 9.60 -5.54
N GLY A 88 -5.74 10.83 -5.02
CA GLY A 88 -5.52 12.05 -5.82
C GLY A 88 -4.18 12.13 -6.54
N ARG A 89 -3.12 11.66 -5.90
CA ARG A 89 -1.76 11.63 -6.48
C ARG A 89 -1.09 10.27 -6.26
N ILE A 90 -0.61 9.66 -7.34
CA ILE A 90 0.05 8.35 -7.31
C ILE A 90 1.39 8.45 -8.03
N ALA A 91 2.48 8.19 -7.30
CA ALA A 91 3.78 7.95 -7.90
C ALA A 91 4.06 6.47 -8.08
N VAL A 92 4.59 6.11 -9.24
CA VAL A 92 5.01 4.75 -9.59
C VAL A 92 6.53 4.74 -9.74
N VAL A 93 7.22 3.90 -8.97
CA VAL A 93 8.68 3.78 -9.03
C VAL A 93 9.07 2.37 -9.44
N ASP A 94 9.79 2.23 -10.55
CA ASP A 94 10.32 0.94 -11.00
C ASP A 94 11.43 1.14 -12.06
N GLY A 95 12.58 0.49 -11.84
CA GLY A 95 13.72 0.56 -12.76
C GLY A 95 13.70 -0.50 -13.87
N ASP A 96 12.86 -1.52 -13.78
CA ASP A 96 12.84 -2.64 -14.71
C ASP A 96 12.05 -2.35 -15.99
N ALA A 97 12.35 -3.13 -17.03
CA ALA A 97 11.50 -3.27 -18.21
C ALA A 97 10.46 -4.39 -18.04
N VAL A 98 9.35 -4.29 -18.78
CA VAL A 98 8.32 -5.33 -18.88
C VAL A 98 8.89 -6.54 -19.64
N GLU A 99 8.82 -7.72 -19.03
CA GLU A 99 9.32 -8.98 -19.61
C GLU A 99 8.22 -10.05 -19.72
N LEU A 100 8.28 -10.86 -20.78
CA LEU A 100 7.26 -11.88 -21.05
C LEU A 100 7.06 -12.87 -19.88
N LYS A 101 8.16 -13.29 -19.23
CA LYS A 101 8.13 -14.22 -18.09
C LYS A 101 7.34 -13.69 -16.89
N ASN A 102 7.11 -12.37 -16.84
CA ASN A 102 6.40 -11.71 -15.75
C ASN A 102 4.90 -11.53 -16.03
N MET A 103 4.45 -11.73 -17.27
CA MET A 103 3.07 -11.42 -17.65
C MET A 103 2.01 -12.31 -17.00
N GLN A 104 2.39 -13.49 -16.49
CA GLN A 104 1.47 -14.36 -15.73
C GLN A 104 0.95 -13.73 -14.43
N ARG A 105 1.63 -12.68 -13.92
CA ARG A 105 1.25 -11.97 -12.68
C ARG A 105 1.26 -10.43 -12.78
N GLN A 106 1.89 -9.85 -13.79
CA GLN A 106 2.01 -8.40 -13.95
C GLN A 106 0.94 -7.85 -14.92
N VAL A 107 -0.33 -8.01 -14.55
CA VAL A 107 -1.49 -7.74 -15.41
C VAL A 107 -1.73 -6.25 -15.71
N LEU A 108 -0.95 -5.35 -15.09
CA LEU A 108 -0.98 -3.92 -15.38
C LEU A 108 -0.38 -3.60 -16.75
N HIS A 109 0.58 -4.41 -17.20
CA HIS A 109 1.36 -4.15 -18.40
C HIS A 109 0.85 -4.92 -19.62
N THR A 110 1.07 -4.36 -20.81
CA THR A 110 0.77 -5.02 -22.09
C THR A 110 1.96 -4.99 -23.06
N ASP A 111 2.86 -4.02 -22.90
CA ASP A 111 3.90 -3.71 -23.88
C ASP A 111 5.27 -4.19 -23.38
N LEU A 112 5.81 -5.23 -24.01
CA LEU A 112 7.12 -5.79 -23.66
C LEU A 112 8.25 -4.79 -23.96
N GLY A 113 9.27 -4.78 -23.09
CA GLY A 113 10.49 -3.97 -23.25
C GLY A 113 10.38 -2.52 -22.78
N ARG A 114 9.18 -2.03 -22.49
CA ARG A 114 8.98 -0.69 -21.92
C ARG A 114 9.31 -0.67 -20.42
N ASN A 115 9.78 0.46 -19.88
CA ASN A 115 9.95 0.60 -18.44
C ASN A 115 8.61 0.43 -17.71
N LYS A 116 8.61 -0.29 -16.58
CA LYS A 116 7.38 -0.63 -15.85
C LYS A 116 6.73 0.58 -15.19
N ALA A 117 7.50 1.56 -14.70
CA ALA A 117 6.95 2.78 -14.11
C ALA A 117 6.18 3.59 -15.16
N GLU A 118 6.77 3.78 -16.33
CA GLU A 118 6.14 4.47 -17.46
C GLU A 118 4.89 3.73 -17.96
N SER A 119 5.00 2.41 -18.17
CA SER A 119 3.87 1.57 -18.61
C SER A 119 2.73 1.59 -17.60
N GLY A 120 3.04 1.48 -16.31
CA GLY A 120 2.06 1.57 -15.24
C GLY A 120 1.39 2.94 -15.21
N ALA A 121 2.17 4.01 -15.23
CA ALA A 121 1.64 5.38 -15.16
C ALA A 121 0.69 5.70 -16.31
N GLU A 122 1.01 5.31 -17.55
CA GLU A 122 0.09 5.46 -18.68
C GLU A 122 -1.23 4.73 -18.43
N ARG A 123 -1.17 3.50 -17.92
CA ARG A 123 -2.37 2.71 -17.65
C ARG A 123 -3.26 3.37 -16.58
N LEU A 124 -2.67 3.97 -15.55
CA LEU A 124 -3.42 4.66 -14.50
C LEU A 124 -4.08 5.95 -15.01
N ARG A 125 -3.36 6.75 -15.81
CA ARG A 125 -3.92 7.95 -16.44
C ARG A 125 -5.11 7.62 -17.34
N ALA A 126 -5.01 6.51 -18.08
CA ALA A 126 -6.11 6.03 -18.91
C ALA A 126 -7.31 5.51 -18.08
N LEU A 127 -7.05 4.90 -16.92
CA LEU A 127 -8.09 4.35 -16.04
C LEU A 127 -8.88 5.46 -15.31
N ASN A 128 -8.18 6.45 -14.77
CA ASN A 128 -8.79 7.55 -14.05
C ASN A 128 -8.07 8.89 -14.33
N PRO A 129 -8.57 9.69 -15.28
CA PRO A 129 -7.98 10.99 -15.63
C PRO A 129 -8.03 12.04 -14.51
N ASP A 130 -8.83 11.81 -13.46
CA ASP A 130 -8.90 12.73 -12.30
C ASP A 130 -7.70 12.56 -11.36
N VAL A 131 -6.91 11.49 -11.52
CA VAL A 131 -5.75 11.18 -10.68
C VAL A 131 -4.48 11.76 -11.30
N THR A 132 -3.71 12.48 -10.49
CA THR A 132 -2.36 12.91 -10.87
C THR A 132 -1.41 11.73 -10.75
N VAL A 133 -0.74 11.37 -11.85
CA VAL A 133 0.19 10.23 -11.87
C VAL A 133 1.59 10.70 -12.21
N GLU A 134 2.57 10.29 -11.42
CA GLU A 134 4.00 10.51 -11.62
C GLU A 134 4.72 9.17 -11.80
N GLU A 135 5.75 9.16 -12.61
CA GLU A 135 6.61 8.01 -12.86
C GLU A 135 8.07 8.32 -12.55
N PHE A 136 8.72 7.39 -11.86
CA PHE A 136 10.15 7.40 -11.58
C PHE A 136 10.74 6.10 -12.13
N ALA A 137 11.31 6.18 -13.34
CA ALA A 137 11.93 5.06 -14.05
C ALA A 137 13.34 4.76 -13.49
N GLU A 138 13.44 4.52 -12.18
CA GLU A 138 14.71 4.33 -11.46
C GLU A 138 14.63 3.25 -10.39
N TYR A 139 15.79 2.71 -10.00
CA TYR A 139 15.91 1.96 -8.74
C TYR A 139 16.17 2.95 -7.60
N LEU A 140 15.43 2.83 -6.51
CA LEU A 140 15.64 3.69 -5.35
C LEU A 140 16.93 3.33 -4.61
N THR A 141 17.69 4.36 -4.29
CA THR A 141 18.73 4.34 -3.25
C THR A 141 18.11 4.72 -1.91
N PRO A 142 18.76 4.39 -0.77
CA PRO A 142 18.26 4.80 0.55
C PRO A 142 18.08 6.32 0.67
N GLU A 143 19.00 7.10 0.10
CA GLU A 143 18.96 8.57 0.12
C GLU A 143 17.78 9.07 -0.70
N ARG A 144 17.60 8.54 -1.91
CA ARG A 144 16.50 8.93 -2.79
C ARG A 144 15.14 8.55 -2.22
N ALA A 145 15.04 7.40 -1.56
CA ALA A 145 13.83 6.98 -0.87
C ALA A 145 13.44 7.98 0.24
N ARG A 146 14.39 8.41 1.07
CA ARG A 146 14.13 9.39 2.14
C ARG A 146 13.68 10.75 1.58
N GLU A 147 14.30 11.20 0.49
CA GLU A 147 13.92 12.43 -0.21
C GLU A 147 12.49 12.37 -0.74
N LEU A 148 12.09 11.25 -1.34
CA LEU A 148 10.76 11.10 -1.92
C LEU A 148 9.68 10.91 -0.85
N PHE A 149 9.94 10.11 0.18
CA PHE A 149 8.91 9.70 1.15
C PHE A 149 8.32 10.86 1.96
N VAL A 150 9.03 11.98 2.11
CA VAL A 150 8.50 13.15 2.81
C VAL A 150 7.40 13.89 2.04
N ASP A 151 7.29 13.66 0.73
CA ASP A 151 6.35 14.33 -0.17
C ASP A 151 5.05 13.56 -0.42
N TYR A 152 4.90 12.37 0.19
CA TYR A 152 3.72 11.52 0.04
C TYR A 152 3.11 11.17 1.41
N ASP A 153 1.79 11.03 1.47
CA ASP A 153 1.09 10.70 2.72
C ASP A 153 1.27 9.22 3.13
N LEU A 154 1.59 8.35 2.17
CA LEU A 154 1.76 6.91 2.37
C LEU A 154 2.71 6.27 1.33
N VAL A 155 3.58 5.39 1.80
CA VAL A 155 4.46 4.54 0.99
C VAL A 155 3.88 3.14 0.89
N LEU A 156 3.94 2.52 -0.28
CA LEU A 156 3.63 1.10 -0.49
C LEU A 156 4.86 0.37 -1.02
N ASP A 157 5.30 -0.66 -0.29
CA ASP A 157 6.39 -1.55 -0.70
C ASP A 157 5.84 -2.76 -1.46
N CYS A 158 5.85 -2.65 -2.79
CA CYS A 158 5.49 -3.70 -3.72
C CYS A 158 6.71 -4.40 -4.34
N THR A 159 7.88 -4.31 -3.70
CA THR A 159 9.13 -4.96 -4.15
C THR A 159 9.15 -6.45 -3.82
N ASP A 160 10.08 -7.21 -4.41
CA ASP A 160 10.14 -8.68 -4.28
C ASP A 160 11.48 -9.21 -3.74
N THR A 161 12.35 -8.33 -3.20
CA THR A 161 13.64 -8.73 -2.60
C THR A 161 13.74 -8.24 -1.17
N PHE A 162 14.32 -9.05 -0.27
CA PHE A 162 14.49 -8.67 1.14
C PHE A 162 15.28 -7.36 1.31
N GLY A 163 16.40 -7.21 0.59
CA GLY A 163 17.21 -6.00 0.65
C GLY A 163 16.44 -4.72 0.31
N ALA A 164 15.58 -4.76 -0.71
CA ALA A 164 14.71 -3.63 -1.02
C ALA A 164 13.72 -3.36 0.13
N LYS A 165 13.09 -4.40 0.69
CA LYS A 165 12.12 -4.26 1.79
C LYS A 165 12.72 -3.63 3.04
N PHE A 166 13.92 -4.08 3.43
CA PHE A 166 14.66 -3.50 4.55
C PHE A 166 15.07 -2.06 4.24
N MET A 167 15.64 -1.79 3.07
CA MET A 167 16.02 -0.43 2.66
C MET A 167 14.84 0.55 2.70
N LEU A 168 13.69 0.16 2.16
CA LEU A 168 12.50 1.01 2.14
C LEU A 168 11.92 1.21 3.54
N SER A 169 11.90 0.17 4.38
CA SER A 169 11.46 0.30 5.76
C SER A 169 12.38 1.20 6.59
N ASP A 170 13.70 1.07 6.44
CA ASP A 170 14.69 1.89 7.14
C ASP A 170 14.61 3.35 6.68
N ALA A 171 14.39 3.59 5.38
CA ALA A 171 14.16 4.92 4.84
C ALA A 171 12.85 5.54 5.38
N ALA A 172 11.77 4.76 5.44
CA ALA A 172 10.50 5.19 6.01
C ALA A 172 10.62 5.53 7.50
N GLU A 173 11.31 4.70 8.28
CA GLU A 173 11.58 4.94 9.69
C GLU A 173 12.34 6.24 9.91
N ALA A 174 13.41 6.47 9.13
CA ALA A 174 14.26 7.64 9.25
C ALA A 174 13.51 8.98 9.06
N VAL A 175 12.44 8.99 8.26
CA VAL A 175 11.61 10.19 8.02
C VAL A 175 10.23 10.11 8.68
N GLY A 176 9.96 9.04 9.44
CA GLY A 176 8.69 8.77 10.08
C GLY A 176 7.51 8.66 9.10
N ALA A 177 7.73 8.08 7.92
CA ALA A 177 6.71 7.85 6.91
C ALA A 177 5.84 6.64 7.27
N ARG A 178 4.57 6.68 6.85
CA ARG A 178 3.68 5.53 6.91
C ARG A 178 4.03 4.59 5.76
N LEU A 179 4.08 3.29 6.04
CA LEU A 179 4.48 2.28 5.07
C LEU A 179 3.50 1.10 5.12
N ILE A 180 2.96 0.71 3.97
CA ILE A 180 2.36 -0.62 3.81
C ILE A 180 3.41 -1.53 3.23
N TRP A 181 3.64 -2.62 3.94
CA TRP A 181 4.60 -3.64 3.57
C TRP A 181 3.86 -4.92 3.24
N ALA A 182 4.25 -5.56 2.15
CA ALA A 182 3.79 -6.90 1.83
C ALA A 182 4.89 -7.78 1.24
N SER A 183 4.65 -9.08 1.24
CA SER A 183 5.54 -10.05 0.60
C SER A 183 4.71 -11.21 0.07
N ALA A 184 5.11 -11.77 -1.08
CA ALA A 184 4.41 -12.88 -1.70
C ALA A 184 5.39 -13.84 -2.39
N VAL A 185 5.30 -15.12 -2.06
CA VAL A 185 6.17 -16.15 -2.64
C VAL A 185 5.44 -17.51 -2.68
N GLY A 186 5.55 -18.25 -3.78
CA GLY A 186 4.84 -19.51 -3.97
C GLY A 186 3.31 -19.35 -3.84
N MET A 187 2.77 -19.86 -2.73
CA MET A 187 1.36 -19.78 -2.32
C MET A 187 1.17 -19.06 -0.97
N GLN A 188 2.18 -18.34 -0.51
CA GLN A 188 2.19 -17.62 0.76
C GLN A 188 2.26 -16.12 0.55
N GLY A 189 1.53 -15.37 1.39
CA GLY A 189 1.47 -13.91 1.36
C GLY A 189 1.53 -13.32 2.76
N GLN A 190 2.05 -12.11 2.89
CA GLN A 190 2.12 -11.36 4.14
C GLN A 190 1.82 -9.89 3.88
N CYS A 191 1.18 -9.20 4.82
CA CYS A 191 0.92 -7.76 4.75
C CYS A 191 0.85 -7.14 6.15
N SER A 192 1.36 -5.92 6.32
CA SER A 192 1.30 -5.14 7.57
C SER A 192 1.31 -3.63 7.27
N VAL A 193 0.84 -2.83 8.23
CA VAL A 193 0.94 -1.36 8.19
C VAL A 193 1.93 -0.90 9.27
N PHE A 194 2.94 -0.14 8.84
CA PHE A 194 4.04 0.39 9.64
C PHE A 194 4.02 1.92 9.68
N GLY A 195 4.78 2.49 10.63
CA GLY A 195 4.96 3.93 10.77
C GLY A 195 3.72 4.70 11.22
N VAL A 196 2.64 4.03 11.62
CA VAL A 196 1.48 4.64 12.29
C VAL A 196 1.70 4.58 13.80
N PRO A 197 1.56 5.70 14.54
CA PRO A 197 1.73 5.68 15.99
C PRO A 197 0.62 4.86 16.66
N ASP A 198 0.98 4.05 17.64
CA ASP A 198 0.04 3.37 18.53
C ASP A 198 -0.47 4.33 19.63
N ALA A 199 -1.29 3.81 20.56
CA ALA A 199 -1.83 4.59 21.68
C ALA A 199 -0.75 5.16 22.63
N ASN A 200 0.46 4.60 22.62
CA ASN A 200 1.60 5.09 23.40
C ASN A 200 2.48 6.05 22.58
N GLY A 201 2.14 6.31 21.32
CA GLY A 201 2.93 7.09 20.38
C GLY A 201 4.09 6.32 19.74
N ASP A 202 4.24 5.02 20.03
CA ASP A 202 5.28 4.18 19.43
C ASP A 202 4.95 3.87 17.97
N ARG A 203 5.98 3.82 17.12
CA ARG A 203 5.86 3.42 15.71
C ARG A 203 6.63 2.14 15.51
N LEU A 204 6.01 1.21 14.79
CA LEU A 204 6.63 -0.05 14.40
C LEU A 204 7.07 -0.01 12.94
N TYR A 205 8.18 -0.68 12.63
CA TYR A 205 8.72 -0.86 11.30
C TYR A 205 9.15 -2.32 11.07
N LEU A 206 9.68 -2.63 9.89
CA LEU A 206 10.01 -4.02 9.51
C LEU A 206 10.98 -4.66 10.50
N ARG A 207 11.90 -3.90 11.10
CA ARG A 207 12.86 -4.42 12.10
C ARG A 207 12.21 -4.87 13.40
N ASP A 208 11.02 -4.39 13.73
CA ASP A 208 10.25 -4.92 14.87
C ASP A 208 9.69 -6.32 14.58
N LEU A 209 9.46 -6.64 13.30
CA LEU A 209 9.01 -7.97 12.85
C LEU A 209 10.18 -8.91 12.55
N ILE A 210 11.21 -8.39 11.87
CA ILE A 210 12.40 -9.12 11.42
C ILE A 210 13.63 -8.28 11.82
N PRO A 211 14.23 -8.49 13.00
CA PRO A 211 15.29 -7.62 13.53
C PRO A 211 16.49 -7.41 12.60
N GLU A 212 16.92 -8.49 11.95
CA GLU A 212 18.06 -8.50 11.05
C GLU A 212 17.66 -9.03 9.68
N GLU A 213 18.24 -8.44 8.64
CA GLU A 213 18.06 -8.94 7.27
C GLU A 213 18.60 -10.37 7.18
N PRO A 214 17.79 -11.35 6.76
CA PRO A 214 18.25 -12.72 6.59
C PRO A 214 19.39 -12.78 5.56
N ALA A 215 20.45 -13.52 5.87
CA ALA A 215 21.54 -13.72 4.92
C ALA A 215 21.02 -14.35 3.61
N ASP A 216 21.65 -13.97 2.49
CA ASP A 216 21.31 -14.49 1.18
C ASP A 216 21.34 -16.04 1.15
N GLY A 217 20.28 -16.63 0.60
CA GLY A 217 20.12 -18.08 0.49
C GLY A 217 19.39 -18.75 1.66
N LEU A 218 19.06 -18.02 2.73
CA LEU A 218 18.26 -18.55 3.85
C LEU A 218 16.75 -18.48 3.64
N TYR A 219 16.30 -17.91 2.52
CA TYR A 219 14.90 -17.76 2.16
C TYR A 219 14.68 -18.16 0.70
N PRO A 220 13.52 -18.77 0.38
CA PRO A 220 13.23 -19.15 -1.00
C PRO A 220 12.90 -17.90 -1.83
N LYS A 221 13.56 -17.71 -2.97
CA LYS A 221 13.22 -16.63 -3.89
C LYS A 221 12.07 -17.05 -4.79
N ALA A 222 11.27 -16.10 -5.26
CA ALA A 222 10.22 -16.38 -6.25
C ALA A 222 10.78 -17.00 -7.54
N THR A 223 12.05 -16.74 -7.87
CA THR A 223 12.76 -17.38 -8.99
C THR A 223 13.01 -18.87 -8.76
N ASP A 224 13.10 -19.30 -7.51
CA ASP A 224 13.48 -20.66 -7.13
C ASP A 224 12.25 -21.53 -6.91
N ILE A 225 11.22 -20.98 -6.26
CA ILE A 225 10.00 -21.72 -5.90
C ILE A 225 8.77 -21.33 -6.74
N GLY A 226 8.91 -20.34 -7.62
CA GLY A 226 7.81 -19.79 -8.39
C GLY A 226 6.85 -18.93 -7.55
N VAL A 227 5.85 -18.37 -8.22
CA VAL A 227 4.77 -17.62 -7.57
C VAL A 227 3.52 -17.60 -8.46
N LEU A 228 2.36 -17.89 -7.87
CA LEU A 228 1.08 -17.86 -8.60
C LEU A 228 0.52 -16.43 -8.68
N GLY A 229 0.27 -15.92 -9.89
CA GLY A 229 -0.21 -14.55 -10.07
C GLY A 229 -1.51 -14.21 -9.32
N ALA A 230 -2.48 -15.12 -9.29
CA ALA A 230 -3.73 -14.93 -8.54
C ALA A 230 -3.52 -14.88 -7.01
N MET A 231 -2.47 -15.51 -6.48
CA MET A 231 -2.11 -15.39 -5.07
C MET A 231 -1.50 -14.02 -4.79
N VAL A 232 -0.57 -13.57 -5.64
CA VAL A 232 0.03 -12.22 -5.55
C VAL A 232 -1.06 -11.15 -5.61
N ALA A 233 -2.05 -11.32 -6.48
CA ALA A 233 -3.17 -10.38 -6.60
C ALA A 233 -4.02 -10.30 -5.31
N GLN A 234 -4.17 -11.39 -4.55
CA GLN A 234 -4.86 -11.34 -3.25
C GLN A 234 -4.10 -10.49 -2.23
N VAL A 235 -2.76 -10.61 -2.20
CA VAL A 235 -1.91 -9.81 -1.32
C VAL A 235 -1.91 -8.34 -1.75
N GLY A 236 -1.75 -8.05 -3.05
CA GLY A 236 -1.79 -6.68 -3.55
C GLY A 236 -3.17 -6.02 -3.41
N ALA A 237 -4.26 -6.77 -3.55
CA ALA A 237 -5.60 -6.26 -3.24
C ALA A 237 -5.77 -5.95 -1.75
N LEU A 238 -5.16 -6.74 -0.86
CA LEU A 238 -5.10 -6.42 0.56
C LEU A 238 -4.31 -5.14 0.81
N GLU A 239 -3.12 -4.99 0.21
CA GLU A 239 -2.32 -3.75 0.32
C GLU A 239 -3.11 -2.52 -0.12
N ALA A 240 -3.78 -2.57 -1.27
CA ALA A 240 -4.62 -1.47 -1.76
C ALA A 240 -5.78 -1.18 -0.80
N THR A 241 -6.38 -2.21 -0.22
CA THR A 241 -7.46 -2.06 0.78
C THR A 241 -6.95 -1.38 2.05
N GLU A 242 -5.76 -1.75 2.54
CA GLU A 242 -5.13 -1.11 3.69
C GLU A 242 -4.80 0.37 3.41
N ALA A 243 -4.33 0.68 2.20
CA ALA A 243 -4.05 2.06 1.79
C ALA A 243 -5.32 2.90 1.78
N ILE A 244 -6.38 2.38 1.15
CA ILE A 244 -7.68 3.06 1.06
C ILE A 244 -8.25 3.30 2.46
N LYS A 245 -8.27 2.29 3.34
CA LYS A 245 -8.71 2.44 4.74
C LYS A 245 -7.93 3.54 5.47
N LEU A 246 -6.60 3.52 5.37
CA LEU A 246 -5.73 4.44 6.09
C LEU A 246 -5.88 5.90 5.61
N LEU A 247 -5.99 6.11 4.30
CA LEU A 247 -6.10 7.44 3.69
C LEU A 247 -7.51 8.02 3.84
N ALA A 248 -8.55 7.20 3.64
CA ALA A 248 -9.94 7.65 3.81
C ALA A 248 -10.34 7.77 5.30
N GLY A 249 -9.59 7.16 6.21
CA GLY A 249 -9.82 7.26 7.66
C GLY A 249 -10.96 6.38 8.16
N PHE A 250 -11.09 5.15 7.63
CA PHE A 250 -12.15 4.21 8.05
C PHE A 250 -11.64 2.78 8.26
N GLY A 251 -12.44 1.99 8.97
CA GLY A 251 -12.14 0.60 9.26
C GLY A 251 -10.98 0.41 10.24
N GLU A 252 -10.43 -0.80 10.28
CA GLU A 252 -9.32 -1.16 11.16
C GLU A 252 -8.11 -1.61 10.32
N PRO A 253 -7.13 -0.72 10.08
CA PRO A 253 -5.91 -1.09 9.38
C PRO A 253 -5.09 -2.18 10.09
N LEU A 254 -4.14 -2.81 9.40
CA LEU A 254 -3.22 -3.81 9.97
C LEU A 254 -2.10 -3.20 10.83
N VAL A 255 -2.37 -2.10 11.52
CA VAL A 255 -1.39 -1.49 12.44
C VAL A 255 -1.21 -2.42 13.64
N GLY A 256 0.05 -2.75 13.97
CA GLY A 256 0.38 -3.61 15.11
C GLY A 256 0.04 -5.09 14.91
N ARG A 257 -0.23 -5.54 13.69
CA ARG A 257 -0.45 -6.96 13.37
C ARG A 257 -0.04 -7.30 11.94
N VAL A 258 0.43 -8.52 11.73
CA VAL A 258 0.76 -9.04 10.39
C VAL A 258 -0.34 -9.99 9.95
N ALA A 259 -0.92 -9.73 8.77
CA ALA A 259 -1.79 -10.66 8.09
C ALA A 259 -0.94 -11.68 7.30
N LEU A 260 -1.28 -12.95 7.43
CA LEU A 260 -0.64 -14.07 6.75
C LEU A 260 -1.67 -14.81 5.90
N LEU A 261 -1.37 -14.98 4.62
CA LEU A 261 -2.14 -15.76 3.66
C LEU A 261 -1.44 -17.08 3.38
N ASP A 262 -2.14 -18.18 3.63
CA ASP A 262 -1.88 -19.49 3.05
C ASP A 262 -2.94 -19.72 1.97
N ALA A 263 -2.61 -19.38 0.72
CA ALA A 263 -3.55 -19.48 -0.40
C ALA A 263 -3.80 -20.92 -0.83
N ALA A 264 -2.87 -21.85 -0.53
CA ALA A 264 -3.07 -23.27 -0.81
C ALA A 264 -4.17 -23.86 0.08
N ALA A 265 -4.27 -23.39 1.33
CA ALA A 265 -5.32 -23.78 2.26
C ALA A 265 -6.47 -22.77 2.36
N ALA A 266 -6.49 -21.72 1.54
CA ALA A 266 -7.44 -20.61 1.59
C ALA A 266 -7.62 -20.02 3.01
N ARG A 267 -6.52 -19.84 3.75
CA ARG A 267 -6.53 -19.45 5.16
C ARG A 267 -5.82 -18.13 5.39
N TRP A 268 -6.47 -17.26 6.16
CA TRP A 268 -5.86 -16.07 6.74
C TRP A 268 -5.55 -16.29 8.22
N SER A 269 -4.44 -15.75 8.69
CA SER A 269 -4.05 -15.71 10.10
C SER A 269 -3.49 -14.33 10.42
N TYR A 270 -3.64 -13.89 11.66
CA TYR A 270 -3.17 -12.57 12.11
C TYR A 270 -2.28 -12.75 13.33
N LEU A 271 -1.06 -12.24 13.26
CA LEU A 271 -0.12 -12.28 14.36
C LEU A 271 0.05 -10.88 14.94
N PRO A 272 -0.06 -10.69 16.27
CA PRO A 272 0.20 -9.40 16.88
C PRO A 272 1.69 -9.05 16.73
N LEU A 273 1.97 -7.81 16.39
CA LEU A 273 3.31 -7.26 16.32
C LEU A 273 3.58 -6.37 17.53
N ARG A 274 4.80 -6.41 18.04
CA ARG A 274 5.27 -5.57 19.14
C ARG A 274 6.68 -5.09 18.83
N LYS A 275 7.08 -4.00 19.48
CA LYS A 275 8.43 -3.45 19.38
C LYS A 275 9.47 -4.54 19.67
N ALA A 276 10.52 -4.64 18.85
CA ALA A 276 11.62 -5.55 19.14
C ALA A 276 12.28 -5.14 20.47
N ARG A 277 12.65 -6.13 21.29
CA ARG A 277 13.31 -5.92 22.58
C ARG A 277 14.81 -5.78 22.43
#